data_AF-A0AAP0G5R6-F1
#
_entry.id   AF-A0AAP0G5R6-F1
#
_cell.length_a   1.000
_cell.length_b   1.000
_cell.length_c   1.000
_cell.angle_alpha   90.00
_cell.angle_beta   90.00
_cell.angle_gamma   90.00
#
_symmetry.space_group_name_H-M   'P 1'
#
loop_
_entity.id
_entity.type
_entity.pdbx_description
1 polymer ?
#
loop_
_entity_poly.entity_id
_entity_poly.type
_entity_poly.pdbx_seq_one_letter_code
_entity_poly.pdbx_strand_id
1 'polypeptide(L)'
;MNTTKLSHRLHSPASAFSSTFLLLLILNHGIVLAGGDDFSPALRKTSKAPSGELRFAFNRKLLDELPDRRSGGGDGGVAELDRVGETQCTKDDILVHQQATEPLPSGIPTYTVNVLSTCPATSGCAMAHIHVACGWFSTAREINPDVFHRLGYNHCLLNGGRPLPGGFSVSFQYANTFPYRLSISSAECVKT
;
A
#
# COMPACT_ATOMS: atom_id res chain seq x y z
N MET A 1 -11.83 -55.40 -60.73
CA MET A 1 -11.06 -55.93 -59.58
C MET A 1 -10.46 -54.72 -58.88
N ASN A 2 -11.22 -54.05 -58.02
CA ASN A 2 -11.44 -54.32 -56.58
C ASN A 2 -10.58 -53.35 -55.76
N THR A 3 -11.23 -52.31 -55.20
CA THR A 3 -11.36 -52.02 -53.75
C THR A 3 -10.06 -51.47 -53.12
N THR A 4 -10.00 -50.36 -52.39
CA THR A 4 -10.97 -49.82 -51.43
C THR A 4 -10.60 -48.39 -51.03
N LYS A 5 -11.65 -47.61 -50.79
CA LYS A 5 -11.73 -46.26 -50.23
C LYS A 5 -11.32 -46.29 -48.74
N LEU A 6 -10.36 -45.47 -48.29
CA LEU A 6 -10.11 -45.25 -46.85
C LEU A 6 -10.36 -43.78 -46.51
N SER A 7 -11.52 -43.54 -45.92
CA SER A 7 -11.99 -42.27 -45.38
C SER A 7 -11.60 -42.20 -43.90
N HIS A 8 -10.57 -41.44 -43.54
CA HIS A 8 -10.36 -41.07 -42.14
C HIS A 8 -11.15 -39.80 -41.82
N ARG A 9 -12.29 -40.00 -41.14
CA ARG A 9 -13.03 -38.95 -40.46
C ARG A 9 -12.25 -38.48 -39.23
N LEU A 10 -12.24 -37.16 -39.04
CA LEU A 10 -12.29 -36.38 -37.79
C LEU A 10 -11.97 -37.12 -36.49
N HIS A 11 -10.99 -36.62 -35.71
CA HIS A 11 -11.12 -36.49 -34.26
C HIS A 11 -10.36 -35.24 -33.78
N SER A 12 -11.13 -34.29 -33.24
CA SER A 12 -10.68 -33.13 -32.47
C SER A 12 -10.26 -33.61 -31.07
N PRO A 13 -9.10 -33.23 -30.52
CA PRO A 13 -8.82 -33.49 -29.11
C PRO A 13 -9.43 -32.37 -28.26
N ALA A 14 -10.76 -32.41 -28.10
CA ALA A 14 -11.39 -31.77 -26.97
C ALA A 14 -11.19 -32.66 -25.73
N SER A 15 -10.61 -32.06 -24.69
CA SER A 15 -10.72 -32.48 -23.29
C SER A 15 -10.45 -33.95 -22.98
N ALA A 16 -9.17 -34.33 -22.99
CA ALA A 16 -8.67 -35.41 -22.15
C ALA A 16 -7.59 -34.86 -21.22
N PHE A 17 -7.94 -33.84 -20.42
CA PHE A 17 -7.17 -33.50 -19.23
C PHE A 17 -7.47 -34.55 -18.17
N SER A 18 -6.75 -35.65 -18.39
CA SER A 18 -6.44 -36.76 -17.52
C SER A 18 -6.82 -36.54 -16.06
N SER A 19 -7.66 -37.44 -15.55
CA SER A 19 -8.01 -37.62 -14.14
C SER A 19 -6.79 -37.60 -13.19
N THR A 20 -5.59 -37.87 -13.71
CA THR A 20 -4.32 -37.74 -12.98
C THR A 20 -3.97 -36.31 -12.58
N PHE A 21 -4.36 -35.30 -13.36
CA PHE A 21 -4.08 -33.89 -13.05
C PHE A 21 -4.94 -33.40 -11.88
N LEU A 22 -6.18 -33.89 -11.79
CA LEU A 22 -7.09 -33.54 -10.70
C LEU A 22 -6.63 -34.17 -9.37
N LEU A 23 -6.19 -35.43 -9.38
CA LEU A 23 -5.63 -36.10 -8.19
C LEU A 23 -4.35 -35.42 -7.67
N LEU A 24 -3.49 -34.94 -8.57
CA LEU A 24 -2.27 -34.21 -8.19
C LEU A 24 -2.59 -32.85 -7.54
N LEU A 25 -3.62 -32.15 -8.01
CA LEU A 25 -4.06 -30.90 -7.36
C LEU A 25 -4.65 -31.14 -5.97
N ILE A 26 -5.39 -32.25 -5.76
CA ILE A 26 -5.98 -32.59 -4.45
C ILE A 26 -4.89 -32.92 -3.42
N LEU A 27 -3.85 -33.69 -3.81
CA LEU A 27 -2.75 -34.05 -2.92
C LEU A 27 -1.83 -32.87 -2.60
N ASN A 28 -1.65 -31.92 -3.51
CA ASN A 28 -0.72 -30.80 -3.32
C ASN A 28 -1.36 -29.54 -2.70
N HIS A 29 -2.69 -29.39 -2.80
CA HIS A 29 -3.40 -28.20 -2.30
C HIS A 29 -4.43 -28.45 -1.21
N GLY A 30 -4.62 -29.69 -0.74
CA GLY A 30 -5.47 -29.97 0.43
C GLY A 30 -6.88 -29.39 0.31
N ILE A 31 -7.47 -29.40 -0.89
CA ILE A 31 -8.82 -28.89 -1.10
C ILE A 31 -9.81 -29.93 -0.58
N VAL A 32 -10.28 -29.72 0.64
CA VAL A 32 -11.42 -30.41 1.22
C VAL A 32 -12.69 -29.88 0.55
N LEU A 33 -13.39 -30.74 -0.18
CA LEU A 33 -14.79 -30.51 -0.55
C LEU A 33 -15.65 -30.91 0.65
N ALA A 34 -16.10 -29.92 1.42
CA ALA A 34 -17.21 -30.09 2.35
C ALA A 34 -18.31 -29.11 1.96
N GLY A 35 -19.40 -29.67 1.44
CA GLY A 35 -20.71 -29.02 1.39
C GLY A 35 -21.25 -28.80 2.81
N GLY A 36 -22.26 -27.95 2.90
CA GLY A 36 -22.68 -27.26 4.12
C GLY A 36 -23.18 -28.15 5.26
N ASP A 37 -23.11 -27.59 6.47
CA ASP A 37 -24.23 -27.53 7.41
C ASP A 37 -23.91 -26.49 8.51
N ASP A 38 -24.95 -25.74 8.86
CA ASP A 38 -25.02 -24.73 9.92
C ASP A 38 -24.57 -25.28 11.28
N PHE A 39 -23.63 -24.60 11.97
CA PHE A 39 -23.47 -24.79 13.42
C PHE A 39 -22.83 -23.55 14.08
N SER A 40 -23.67 -22.74 14.72
CA SER A 40 -23.23 -21.83 15.79
C SER A 40 -22.68 -22.62 16.98
N PRO A 41 -21.66 -22.10 17.69
CA PRO A 41 -21.60 -22.34 19.12
C PRO A 41 -21.34 -21.06 19.93
N ALA A 42 -22.32 -20.83 20.80
CA ALA A 42 -22.23 -20.33 22.17
C ALA A 42 -20.87 -19.85 22.70
N LEU A 43 -20.89 -18.57 23.09
CA LEU A 43 -20.03 -17.92 24.07
C LEU A 43 -20.14 -18.57 25.46
N ARG A 44 -19.01 -19.02 26.03
CA ARG A 44 -18.71 -19.08 27.50
C ARG A 44 -17.21 -19.45 27.68
N LYS A 45 -16.31 -18.49 27.90
CA LYS A 45 -15.82 -17.85 29.15
C LYS A 45 -14.76 -18.66 29.94
N THR A 46 -13.59 -18.01 30.08
CA THR A 46 -12.64 -17.95 31.23
C THR A 46 -11.22 -18.52 31.10
N SER A 47 -10.29 -17.65 31.55
CA SER A 47 -8.92 -17.89 32.07
C SER A 47 -7.82 -18.06 31.00
N LYS A 48 -6.58 -17.57 31.13
CA LYS A 48 -5.87 -16.69 32.08
C LYS A 48 -4.53 -16.34 31.40
N ALA A 49 -4.10 -15.08 31.47
CA ALA A 49 -2.85 -14.61 30.87
C ALA A 49 -1.61 -15.14 31.60
N PRO A 50 -0.50 -15.37 30.87
CA PRO A 50 0.85 -15.25 31.41
C PRO A 50 1.55 -14.02 30.84
N SER A 51 1.83 -13.08 31.72
CA SER A 51 2.71 -11.93 31.53
C SER A 51 4.17 -12.38 31.40
N GLY A 52 4.79 -12.12 30.26
CA GLY A 52 6.22 -12.32 29.99
C GLY A 52 6.79 -11.08 29.32
N GLU A 53 7.42 -10.24 30.14
CA GLU A 53 7.89 -8.88 29.90
C GLU A 53 9.20 -8.87 29.09
N LEU A 54 9.15 -8.44 27.82
CA LEU A 54 10.36 -8.08 27.07
C LEU A 54 10.70 -6.61 27.36
N ARG A 55 11.70 -6.44 28.22
CA ARG A 55 12.15 -5.16 28.78
C ARG A 55 12.76 -4.27 27.68
N PHE A 56 11.98 -3.34 27.15
CA PHE A 56 12.52 -2.15 26.50
C PHE A 56 13.06 -1.21 27.58
N ALA A 57 14.38 -1.16 27.71
CA ALA A 57 15.08 -0.29 28.64
C ALA A 57 14.93 1.18 28.19
N PHE A 58 13.84 1.83 28.60
CA PHE A 58 13.78 3.28 28.64
C PHE A 58 14.52 3.75 29.89
N ASN A 59 15.70 4.35 29.70
CA ASN A 59 16.38 5.08 30.76
C ASN A 59 15.56 6.33 31.13
N ARG A 60 14.56 6.18 32.01
CA ARG A 60 13.95 7.32 32.71
C ARG A 60 14.72 7.56 34.00
N LYS A 61 15.71 8.44 33.90
CA LYS A 61 16.29 9.14 35.04
C LYS A 61 15.83 10.59 34.93
N LEU A 62 14.74 10.94 35.63
CA LEU A 62 14.48 12.32 36.09
C LEU A 62 13.37 12.29 37.15
N LEU A 63 13.74 12.54 38.40
CA LEU A 63 12.86 12.97 39.48
C LEU A 63 13.29 14.39 39.83
N ASP A 64 12.29 15.22 40.13
CA ASP A 64 12.35 16.50 40.82
C ASP A 64 13.37 17.54 40.35
N GLU A 65 12.85 18.65 39.83
CA GLU A 65 12.94 19.93 40.52
C GLU A 65 11.94 20.91 39.86
N LEU A 66 11.03 21.46 40.66
CA LEU A 66 10.22 22.61 40.28
C LEU A 66 11.05 23.87 40.56
N PRO A 67 11.34 24.71 39.54
CA PRO A 67 11.64 26.10 39.79
C PRO A 67 10.42 26.98 39.50
N ASP A 68 10.25 27.91 40.43
CA ASP A 68 9.25 28.95 40.54
C ASP A 68 9.15 29.88 39.32
N ARG A 69 7.98 30.49 39.15
CA ARG A 69 7.62 31.41 38.05
C ARG A 69 8.54 32.63 37.92
N ARG A 70 8.88 33.03 36.67
CA ARG A 70 8.73 34.42 36.16
C ARG A 70 8.93 34.58 34.64
N SER A 71 7.97 35.30 34.06
CA SER A 71 7.88 36.04 32.80
C SER A 71 9.10 36.15 31.85
N GLY A 72 8.86 35.89 30.56
CA GLY A 72 9.69 36.31 29.44
C GLY A 72 9.04 35.93 28.11
N GLY A 73 8.57 36.93 27.35
CA GLY A 73 7.97 36.73 26.03
C GLY A 73 8.99 36.31 24.97
N GLY A 74 8.56 35.41 24.09
CA GLY A 74 9.33 34.94 22.95
C GLY A 74 8.41 34.22 21.97
N ASP A 75 8.13 34.89 20.86
CA ASP A 75 7.52 34.34 19.66
C ASP A 75 8.36 33.17 19.14
N GLY A 76 7.74 32.00 19.09
CA GLY A 76 8.39 30.74 18.74
C GLY A 76 7.31 29.74 18.43
N GLY A 77 6.84 29.76 17.17
CA GLY A 77 5.87 28.83 16.63
C GLY A 77 6.33 27.39 16.83
N VAL A 78 5.88 26.78 17.92
CA VAL A 78 5.85 25.34 18.10
C VAL A 78 4.80 24.82 17.12
N ALA A 79 5.24 24.11 16.09
CA ALA A 79 4.34 23.34 15.25
C ALA A 79 3.65 22.31 16.15
N GLU A 80 2.39 22.63 16.46
CA GLU A 80 1.55 21.97 17.43
C GLU A 80 1.22 20.55 16.95
N LEU A 81 1.59 19.56 17.78
CA LEU A 81 0.98 18.24 17.71
C LEU A 81 -0.35 18.32 18.45
N ASP A 82 -1.41 18.68 17.75
CA ASP A 82 -2.77 18.45 18.24
C ASP A 82 -3.67 17.91 17.12
N ARG A 83 -3.46 16.64 16.76
CA ARG A 83 -4.37 15.91 15.85
C ARG A 83 -5.55 15.31 16.62
N VAL A 84 -6.29 16.14 17.34
CA VAL A 84 -7.64 15.84 17.80
C VAL A 84 -8.55 16.96 17.31
N GLY A 85 -8.96 16.89 16.04
CA GLY A 85 -10.06 17.70 15.52
C GLY A 85 -9.76 18.61 14.34
N GLU A 86 -8.66 18.41 13.61
CA GLU A 86 -8.49 19.14 12.35
C GLU A 86 -9.47 18.57 11.30
N THR A 87 -10.51 19.35 11.01
CA THR A 87 -11.59 18.98 10.07
C THR A 87 -11.20 19.23 8.61
N GLN A 88 -10.04 19.86 8.38
CA GLN A 88 -9.59 20.25 7.05
C GLN A 88 -8.36 19.45 6.69
N CYS A 89 -8.39 18.87 5.49
CA CYS A 89 -7.27 18.10 4.98
C CYS A 89 -6.31 19.00 4.22
N THR A 90 -5.03 18.81 4.48
CA THR A 90 -3.93 19.55 3.90
C THR A 90 -3.00 18.61 3.11
N LYS A 91 -2.03 19.17 2.40
CA LYS A 91 -1.02 18.36 1.69
C LYS A 91 -0.18 17.49 2.63
N ASP A 92 -0.07 17.87 3.91
CA ASP A 92 0.74 17.15 4.89
C ASP A 92 0.01 15.90 5.41
N ASP A 93 -1.27 15.75 5.09
CA ASP A 93 -2.05 14.51 5.28
C ASP A 93 -1.82 13.50 4.15
N ILE A 94 -0.84 13.73 3.26
CA ILE A 94 -0.44 12.80 2.22
C ILE A 94 0.97 12.30 2.55
N LEU A 95 1.07 11.04 2.95
CA LEU A 95 2.32 10.42 3.36
C LEU A 95 2.94 9.66 2.19
N VAL A 96 4.23 9.87 1.96
CA VAL A 96 5.00 9.16 0.93
C VAL A 96 6.01 8.25 1.63
N HIS A 97 5.83 6.94 1.45
CA HIS A 97 6.76 5.91 1.92
C HIS A 97 7.48 5.27 0.75
N GLN A 98 8.79 5.04 0.90
CA GLN A 98 9.61 4.39 -0.10
C GLN A 98 10.42 3.27 0.54
N GLN A 99 10.53 2.14 -0.14
CA GLN A 99 11.32 1.00 0.30
C GLN A 99 12.05 0.36 -0.88
N ALA A 100 13.30 -0.05 -0.67
CA ALA A 100 14.01 -0.90 -1.61
C ALA A 100 13.33 -2.28 -1.70
N THR A 101 13.22 -2.82 -2.90
CA THR A 101 12.66 -4.14 -3.18
C THR A 101 13.60 -4.94 -4.06
N GLU A 102 13.17 -6.15 -4.45
CA GLU A 102 13.97 -7.02 -5.30
C GLU A 102 14.40 -6.28 -6.58
N PRO A 103 15.71 -6.28 -6.90
CA PRO A 103 16.20 -5.63 -8.10
C PRO A 103 15.65 -6.30 -9.34
N LEU A 104 15.68 -5.58 -10.47
CA LEU A 104 15.38 -6.19 -11.76
C LEU A 104 16.38 -7.32 -12.08
N PRO A 105 16.03 -8.29 -12.94
CA PRO A 105 16.97 -9.33 -13.40
C PRO A 105 18.25 -8.76 -14.04
N SER A 106 18.21 -7.51 -14.51
CA SER A 106 19.36 -6.76 -15.01
C SER A 106 20.31 -6.25 -13.90
N GLY A 107 19.94 -6.39 -12.63
CA GLY A 107 20.68 -5.88 -11.47
C GLY A 107 20.37 -4.43 -11.11
N ILE A 108 19.48 -3.75 -11.83
CA ILE A 108 19.08 -2.37 -11.51
C ILE A 108 18.23 -2.38 -10.23
N PRO A 109 18.57 -1.57 -9.20
CA PRO A 109 17.78 -1.49 -7.98
C PRO A 109 16.33 -1.08 -8.24
N THR A 110 15.41 -1.66 -7.46
CA THR A 110 13.98 -1.34 -7.52
C THR A 110 13.53 -0.73 -6.20
N TYR A 111 12.61 0.22 -6.29
CA TYR A 111 11.99 0.87 -5.14
C TYR A 111 10.47 0.85 -5.28
N THR A 112 9.78 0.41 -4.24
CA THR A 112 8.33 0.55 -4.11
C THR A 112 8.01 1.84 -3.40
N VAL A 113 7.13 2.64 -4.00
CA VAL A 113 6.57 3.85 -3.42
C VAL A 113 5.12 3.57 -3.05
N ASN A 114 4.75 3.91 -1.82
CA ASN A 114 3.38 3.92 -1.35
C ASN A 114 3.02 5.35 -0.93
N VAL A 115 1.97 5.89 -1.54
CA VAL A 115 1.42 7.20 -1.20
C VAL A 115 0.06 7.01 -0.53
N LEU A 116 -0.06 7.42 0.72
CA LEU A 116 -1.24 7.23 1.56
C LEU A 116 -1.88 8.57 1.88
N SER A 117 -3.20 8.68 1.72
CA SER A 117 -3.98 9.80 2.24
C SER A 117 -4.44 9.47 3.66
N THR A 118 -4.00 10.25 4.64
CA THR A 118 -4.45 10.18 6.04
C THR A 118 -5.53 11.21 6.38
N CYS A 119 -6.06 11.89 5.36
CA CYS A 119 -7.17 12.83 5.47
C CYS A 119 -8.35 12.16 6.22
N PRO A 120 -8.85 12.75 7.33
CA PRO A 120 -9.97 12.16 8.06
C PRO A 120 -11.24 12.10 7.21
N ALA A 121 -11.98 10.99 7.28
CA ALA A 121 -13.26 10.85 6.57
C ALA A 121 -14.30 11.89 7.02
N THR A 122 -14.19 12.40 8.25
CA THR A 122 -15.04 13.46 8.81
C THR A 122 -14.86 14.81 8.12
N SER A 123 -13.79 15.00 7.34
CA SER A 123 -13.57 16.22 6.55
C SER A 123 -14.54 16.37 5.38
N GLY A 124 -15.21 15.28 4.95
CA GLY A 124 -16.06 15.28 3.76
C GLY A 124 -15.30 15.57 2.47
N CYS A 125 -14.01 15.28 2.44
CA CYS A 125 -13.09 15.64 1.37
C CYS A 125 -12.15 14.50 1.00
N ALA A 126 -11.75 14.46 -0.28
CA ALA A 126 -10.68 13.62 -0.80
C ALA A 126 -9.58 14.48 -1.43
N MET A 127 -8.32 14.05 -1.27
CA MET A 127 -7.16 14.76 -1.81
C MET A 127 -7.03 14.49 -3.30
N ALA A 128 -7.16 15.50 -4.14
CA ALA A 128 -7.02 15.43 -5.60
C ALA A 128 -5.86 16.30 -6.10
N HIS A 129 -5.58 16.24 -7.40
CA HIS A 129 -4.53 17.05 -8.04
C HIS A 129 -3.19 17.01 -7.28
N ILE A 130 -2.83 15.82 -6.80
CA ILE A 130 -1.65 15.62 -5.95
C ILE A 130 -0.41 15.72 -6.83
N HIS A 131 0.32 16.81 -6.66
CA HIS A 131 1.59 17.06 -7.32
C HIS A 131 2.76 16.68 -6.42
N VAL A 132 3.75 16.03 -7.03
CA VAL A 132 4.94 15.53 -6.34
C VAL A 132 6.16 16.22 -6.93
N ALA A 133 6.96 16.83 -6.05
CA ALA A 133 8.32 17.25 -6.38
C ALA A 133 9.19 16.00 -6.53
N CYS A 134 9.60 15.71 -7.76
CA CYS A 134 10.25 14.46 -8.15
C CYS A 134 11.64 14.68 -8.79
N GLY A 135 12.15 15.91 -8.83
CA GLY A 135 13.43 16.28 -9.43
C GLY A 135 13.58 15.80 -10.88
N TRP A 136 14.68 15.09 -11.14
CA TRP A 136 15.03 14.48 -12.42
C TRP A 136 14.49 13.03 -12.54
N PHE A 137 13.29 12.76 -12.02
CA PHE A 137 12.74 11.40 -11.99
C PHE A 137 12.80 10.71 -13.35
N SER A 138 13.38 9.51 -13.34
CA SER A 138 13.52 8.61 -14.49
C SER A 138 13.57 7.17 -13.99
N THR A 139 13.01 6.24 -14.77
CA THR A 139 12.89 4.83 -14.40
C THR A 139 13.22 3.94 -15.59
N ALA A 140 13.96 2.86 -15.32
CA ALA A 140 14.26 1.80 -16.30
C ALA A 140 13.08 0.85 -16.52
N ARG A 141 12.08 0.89 -15.64
CA ARG A 141 10.84 0.12 -15.75
C ARG A 141 9.68 1.06 -16.05
N GLU A 142 8.81 0.66 -16.97
CA GLU A 142 7.59 1.40 -17.29
C GLU A 142 6.64 1.48 -16.08
N ILE A 143 6.11 2.67 -15.84
CA ILE A 143 5.09 2.94 -14.82
C ILE A 143 3.83 3.39 -15.54
N ASN A 144 2.68 2.88 -15.09
CA ASN A 144 1.40 3.33 -15.62
C ASN A 144 1.24 4.85 -15.41
N PRO A 145 1.11 5.66 -16.48
CA PRO A 145 0.97 7.11 -16.35
C PRO A 145 -0.29 7.54 -15.59
N ASP A 146 -1.34 6.70 -15.52
CA ASP A 146 -2.53 6.99 -14.71
C ASP A 146 -2.28 6.87 -13.20
N VAL A 147 -1.15 6.27 -12.80
CA VAL A 147 -0.75 6.07 -11.40
C VAL A 147 0.30 7.11 -11.00
N PHE A 148 1.34 7.30 -11.83
CA PHE A 148 2.37 8.28 -11.61
C PHE A 148 2.96 8.74 -12.95
N HIS A 149 2.87 10.03 -13.22
CA HIS A 149 3.31 10.61 -14.49
C HIS A 149 4.13 11.88 -14.27
N ARG A 150 5.28 11.98 -14.92
CA ARG A 150 6.13 13.16 -14.86
C ARG A 150 5.70 14.16 -15.95
N LEU A 151 5.15 15.29 -15.51
CA LEU A 151 4.71 16.39 -16.38
C LEU A 151 5.89 17.26 -16.85
N GLY A 152 6.93 17.38 -16.02
CA GLY A 152 8.07 18.24 -16.31
C GLY A 152 9.25 18.02 -15.36
N TYR A 153 10.18 18.97 -15.35
CA TYR A 153 11.25 18.98 -14.35
C TYR A 153 10.64 19.23 -12.96
N ASN A 154 10.96 18.35 -12.01
CA ASN A 154 10.50 18.44 -10.63
C ASN A 154 8.96 18.50 -10.46
N HIS A 155 8.20 18.10 -11.47
CA HIS A 155 6.74 18.16 -11.46
C HIS A 155 6.17 16.83 -11.95
N CYS A 156 5.65 16.06 -11.00
CA CYS A 156 4.97 14.80 -11.24
C CYS A 156 3.52 14.87 -10.75
N LEU A 157 2.65 14.06 -11.33
CA LEU A 157 1.24 13.92 -11.01
C LEU A 157 0.95 12.50 -10.53
N LEU A 158 0.25 12.39 -9.41
CA LEU A 158 -0.20 11.12 -8.85
C LEU A 158 -1.64 10.83 -9.27
N ASN A 159 -1.96 9.54 -9.46
CA ASN A 159 -3.32 9.03 -9.71
C ASN A 159 -4.07 9.74 -10.86
N GLY A 160 -3.34 10.26 -11.86
CA GLY A 160 -3.93 11.05 -12.94
C GLY A 160 -4.69 12.30 -12.44
N GLY A 161 -4.39 12.79 -11.24
CA GLY A 161 -5.09 13.90 -10.59
C GLY A 161 -6.43 13.53 -9.94
N ARG A 162 -6.88 12.27 -10.04
CA ARG A 162 -8.14 11.82 -9.43
C ARG A 162 -8.08 11.86 -7.89
N PRO A 163 -9.21 12.09 -7.21
CA PRO A 163 -9.26 12.11 -5.76
C PRO A 163 -8.77 10.80 -5.12
N LEU A 164 -7.99 10.94 -4.06
CA LEU A 164 -7.50 9.87 -3.18
C LEU A 164 -8.20 10.03 -1.81
N PRO A 165 -9.22 9.22 -1.51
CA PRO A 165 -9.95 9.33 -0.25
C PRO A 165 -9.08 8.99 0.96
N GLY A 166 -9.49 9.48 2.13
CA GLY A 166 -8.86 9.15 3.41
C GLY A 166 -8.77 7.64 3.66
N GLY A 167 -7.60 7.16 4.06
CA GLY A 167 -7.29 5.75 4.28
C GLY A 167 -6.93 4.95 3.02
N PHE A 168 -7.03 5.55 1.83
CA PHE A 168 -6.64 4.90 0.57
C PHE A 168 -5.20 5.24 0.20
N SER A 169 -4.58 4.32 -0.56
CA SER A 169 -3.21 4.48 -1.03
C SER A 169 -3.06 4.17 -2.51
N VAL A 170 -2.03 4.77 -3.11
CA VAL A 170 -1.55 4.50 -4.45
C VAL A 170 -0.15 3.93 -4.35
N SER A 171 0.10 2.81 -5.01
CA SER A 171 1.39 2.13 -4.99
C SER A 171 1.95 1.95 -6.39
N PHE A 172 3.24 2.22 -6.56
CA PHE A 172 3.97 1.97 -7.80
C PHE A 172 5.42 1.61 -7.52
N GLN A 173 6.08 1.02 -8.52
CA GLN A 173 7.49 0.65 -8.43
C GLN A 173 8.28 1.34 -9.52
N TYR A 174 9.47 1.83 -9.19
CA TYR A 174 10.42 2.36 -10.15
C TYR A 174 11.77 1.66 -10.02
N ALA A 175 12.54 1.63 -11.11
CA ALA A 175 13.87 1.04 -11.12
C ALA A 175 14.89 2.09 -11.54
N ASN A 176 15.86 2.37 -10.67
CA ASN A 176 16.95 3.29 -10.96
C ASN A 176 18.17 2.99 -10.08
N THR A 177 19.32 3.53 -10.46
CA THR A 177 20.59 3.36 -9.74
C THR A 177 20.56 3.94 -8.32
N PHE A 178 19.71 4.93 -8.04
CA PHE A 178 19.53 5.54 -6.73
C PHE A 178 18.06 5.91 -6.48
N PRO A 179 17.62 5.98 -5.21
CA PRO A 179 16.28 6.39 -4.87
C PRO A 179 16.11 7.90 -5.08
N TYR A 180 14.93 8.31 -5.56
CA TYR A 180 14.57 9.72 -5.65
C TYR A 180 13.95 10.21 -4.34
N ARG A 181 14.23 11.48 -3.98
CA ARG A 181 13.46 12.17 -2.93
C ARG A 181 12.13 12.63 -3.54
N LEU A 182 11.05 11.97 -3.13
CA LEU A 182 9.69 12.31 -3.53
C LEU A 182 9.03 13.04 -2.37
N SER A 183 8.50 14.24 -2.62
CA SER A 183 7.78 15.03 -1.61
C SER A 183 6.55 15.70 -2.23
N ILE A 184 5.49 15.84 -1.45
CA ILE A 184 4.25 16.47 -1.94
C ILE A 184 4.47 17.98 -2.09
N SER A 185 4.36 18.49 -3.32
CA SER A 185 4.48 19.92 -3.59
C SER A 185 3.15 20.63 -3.33
N SER A 186 2.05 20.06 -3.79
CA SER A 186 0.70 20.58 -3.60
C SER A 186 -0.34 19.46 -3.73
N ALA A 187 -1.50 19.67 -3.11
CA ALA A 187 -2.67 18.83 -3.24
C ALA A 187 -3.90 19.68 -2.96
N GLU A 188 -5.05 19.27 -3.49
CA GLU A 188 -6.30 20.01 -3.38
C GLU A 188 -7.35 19.18 -2.67
N CYS A 189 -8.05 19.81 -1.74
CA CYS A 189 -9.18 19.20 -1.06
C CYS A 189 -10.45 19.35 -1.90
N VAL A 190 -10.94 18.25 -2.46
CA VAL A 190 -12.18 18.21 -3.25
C VAL A 190 -13.28 17.54 -2.43
N LYS A 191 -14.41 18.23 -2.27
CA LYS A 191 -15.59 17.69 -1.58
C LYS A 191 -16.15 16.49 -2.35
N THR A 192 -16.47 15.44 -1.61
CA THR A 192 -17.05 14.18 -2.11
C THR A 192 -18.47 13.99 -1.60
#